data_AF-A0A960ME41-F1
#
_entry.id   AF-A0A960ME41-F1
#
_cell.length_a   1.000
_cell.length_b   1.000
_cell.length_c   1.000
_cell.angle_alpha   90.00
_cell.angle_beta   90.00
_cell.angle_gamma   90.00
#
_symmetry.space_group_name_H-M   'P 1'
#
loop_
_entity.id
_entity.type
_entity.pdbx_description
1 polymer ?
#
loop_
_entity_poly.entity_id
_entity_poly.type
_entity_poly.pdbx_seq_one_letter_code
_entity_poly.pdbx_strand_id
1 'polypeptide(L)'
;MKLCKFTDRNGNVAVGRVQDDYVIPLELSGGQYRSLADILESDSPQEVAEFLTNRSVKAVPLAQAKLRAPIDQQEVWAAGVTYKRSKVARMEESESAASAYDRVYASPRPELFFKATPHRVAGHLAPVRIRHDSQWNVPEPELTLVLNSHLQIVGFTIGNDMSSRDI
;
A
#
# COMPACT_ATOMS: atom_id res chain seq x y z
N MET A 1 -1.07 -13.44 8.91
CA MET A 1 -0.24 -12.55 9.75
C MET A 1 -0.42 -11.10 9.31
N LYS A 2 -0.24 -10.11 10.20
CA LYS A 2 -0.23 -8.67 9.84
C LYS A 2 1.15 -8.08 10.12
N LEU A 3 1.73 -7.39 9.13
CA LEU A 3 3.01 -6.68 9.25
C LEU A 3 2.77 -5.17 9.10
N CYS A 4 3.63 -4.38 9.72
CA CYS A 4 3.62 -2.93 9.56
C CYS A 4 5.03 -2.35 9.50
N LYS A 5 5.16 -1.20 8.84
CA LYS A 5 6.26 -0.27 9.07
C LYS A 5 5.82 0.77 10.07
N PHE A 6 6.69 1.14 10.99
CA PHE A 6 6.42 2.16 11.99
C PHE A 6 7.68 2.95 12.32
N THR A 7 7.52 4.09 12.99
CA THR A 7 8.63 4.82 13.59
C THR A 7 8.82 4.36 15.03
N ASP A 8 10.01 3.88 15.36
CA ASP A 8 10.36 3.42 16.70
C ASP A 8 10.55 4.59 17.69
N ARG A 9 10.86 4.27 18.95
CA ARG A 9 11.08 5.27 20.01
C ARG A 9 12.29 6.17 19.78
N ASN A 10 13.23 5.74 18.95
CA ASN A 10 14.44 6.47 18.60
C ASN A 10 14.25 7.31 17.32
N GLY A 11 13.05 7.28 16.72
CA GLY A 11 12.75 8.00 15.48
C GLY A 11 13.15 7.24 14.21
N ASN A 12 13.64 6.00 14.32
CA ASN A 12 14.07 5.19 13.19
C ASN A 12 12.88 4.49 12.54
N VAL A 13 13.01 4.15 11.26
CA VAL A 13 12.05 3.28 10.58
C VAL A 13 12.31 1.84 11.02
N ALA A 14 11.25 1.17 11.47
CA ALA A 14 11.28 -0.21 11.89
C ALA A 14 10.13 -1.01 11.24
N VAL A 15 10.25 -2.34 11.26
CA VAL A 15 9.22 -3.28 10.84
C VAL A 15 8.74 -4.04 12.06
N GLY A 16 7.44 -4.32 12.14
CA GLY A 16 6.84 -5.04 13.24
C GLY A 16 5.72 -5.96 12.79
N ARG A 17 5.43 -6.95 13.62
CA ARG A 17 4.23 -7.78 13.51
C ARG A 17 3.13 -7.17 14.36
N VAL A 18 1.95 -6.99 13.78
CA VAL A 18 0.76 -6.56 14.52
C VAL A 18 0.07 -7.80 15.07
N GLN A 19 -0.04 -7.87 16.39
CA GLN A 19 -0.71 -8.93 17.11
C GLN A 19 -1.58 -8.29 18.20
N ASP A 20 -2.88 -8.55 18.14
CA ASP A 20 -3.91 -7.86 18.93
C ASP A 20 -3.73 -6.33 18.81
N ASP A 21 -3.69 -5.61 19.93
CA ASP A 21 -3.48 -4.15 19.98
C ASP A 21 -2.00 -3.76 20.15
N TYR A 22 -1.07 -4.60 19.69
CA TYR A 22 0.36 -4.37 19.84
C TYR A 22 1.14 -4.59 18.55
N VAL A 23 2.19 -3.79 18.39
CA VAL A 23 3.27 -3.97 17.42
C VAL A 23 4.44 -4.61 18.14
N ILE A 24 4.80 -5.83 17.71
CA ILE A 24 5.98 -6.55 18.17
C ILE A 24 7.10 -6.29 17.15
N PRO A 25 8.18 -5.58 17.51
CA PRO A 25 9.25 -5.25 16.58
C PRO A 25 9.95 -6.50 16.02
N LEU A 26 10.39 -6.42 14.77
CA LEU A 26 11.25 -7.42 14.14
C LEU A 26 12.73 -7.01 14.26
N GLU A 27 13.60 -7.97 14.52
CA GLU A 27 15.05 -7.77 14.59
C GLU A 27 15.65 -7.80 13.18
N LEU A 28 15.89 -6.61 12.62
CA LEU A 28 16.49 -6.45 11.29
C LEU A 28 17.99 -6.12 11.35
N SER A 29 18.56 -5.93 12.54
CA SER A 29 19.97 -5.56 12.66
C SER A 29 20.88 -6.79 12.49
N GLY A 30 21.89 -6.68 11.62
CA GLY A 30 22.94 -7.68 11.48
C GLY A 30 22.61 -8.93 10.63
N GLY A 31 21.43 -8.98 10.00
CA GLY A 31 20.98 -10.14 9.20
C GLY A 31 20.88 -9.90 7.69
N GLN A 32 20.37 -10.94 6.99
CA GLN A 32 20.02 -10.90 5.57
C GLN A 32 18.84 -9.95 5.29
N TYR A 33 17.89 -9.84 6.21
CA TYR A 33 16.69 -9.02 6.07
C TYR A 33 16.89 -7.65 6.70
N ARG A 34 16.79 -6.58 5.90
CA ARG A 34 17.04 -5.19 6.32
C ARG A 34 15.82 -4.29 6.19
N SER A 35 14.78 -4.77 5.51
CA SER A 35 13.57 -4.02 5.20
C SER A 35 12.33 -4.94 5.18
N LEU A 36 11.14 -4.34 5.07
CA LEU A 36 9.92 -5.11 4.87
C LEU A 36 9.94 -5.80 3.49
N ALA A 37 10.51 -5.15 2.48
CA ALA A 37 10.71 -5.69 1.15
C ALA A 37 11.48 -7.02 1.19
N ASP A 38 12.59 -7.08 1.93
CA ASP A 38 13.40 -8.31 2.00
C ASP A 38 12.61 -9.47 2.61
N ILE A 39 11.76 -9.21 3.60
CA ILE A 39 10.88 -10.22 4.20
C ILE A 39 9.85 -10.71 3.17
N LEU A 40 9.22 -9.76 2.47
CA LEU A 40 8.18 -10.05 1.47
C LEU A 40 8.74 -10.73 0.21
N GLU A 41 10.03 -10.58 -0.07
CA GLU A 41 10.71 -11.23 -1.19
C GLU A 41 11.13 -12.68 -0.86
N SER A 42 11.15 -13.06 0.41
CA SER A 42 11.51 -14.43 0.81
C SER A 42 10.47 -15.45 0.37
N ASP A 43 10.88 -16.72 0.24
CA ASP A 43 9.99 -17.83 -0.13
C ASP A 43 8.86 -18.06 0.90
N SER A 44 9.13 -17.76 2.17
CA SER A 44 8.20 -17.92 3.29
C SER A 44 8.15 -16.65 4.17
N PRO A 45 7.51 -15.55 3.71
CA PRO A 45 7.51 -14.27 4.43
C PRO A 45 6.96 -14.36 5.84
N GLN A 46 6.00 -15.26 6.06
CA GLN A 46 5.40 -15.49 7.37
C GLN A 46 6.42 -16.11 8.36
N GLU A 47 7.10 -17.17 7.94
CA GLU A 47 8.10 -17.86 8.78
C GLU A 47 9.27 -16.94 9.09
N VAL A 48 9.73 -16.16 8.10
CA VAL A 48 10.77 -15.15 8.28
C VAL A 48 10.33 -14.09 9.30
N ALA A 49 9.12 -13.53 9.18
CA ALA A 49 8.63 -12.56 10.15
C ALA A 49 8.46 -13.16 11.56
N GLU A 50 8.07 -14.43 11.68
CA GLU A 50 8.04 -15.16 12.94
C GLU A 50 9.43 -15.33 13.55
N PHE A 51 10.41 -15.74 12.76
CA PHE A 51 11.80 -15.90 13.17
C PHE A 51 12.41 -14.57 13.63
N LEU A 52 12.16 -13.49 12.90
CA LEU A 52 12.68 -12.16 13.22
C LEU A 52 11.95 -11.49 14.40
N THR A 53 10.89 -12.10 14.95
CA THR A 53 10.13 -11.47 16.05
C THR A 53 11.00 -11.30 17.29
N ASN A 54 11.34 -10.06 17.64
CA ASN A 54 12.16 -9.76 18.81
C ASN A 54 11.31 -9.75 20.09
N ARG A 55 11.31 -10.88 20.80
CA ARG A 55 10.58 -11.05 22.07
C ARG A 55 11.24 -10.36 23.26
N SER A 56 12.50 -9.96 23.12
CA SER A 56 13.25 -9.24 24.17
C SER A 56 12.92 -7.74 24.19
N VAL A 57 12.40 -7.20 23.08
CA VAL A 57 11.98 -5.81 22.99
C VAL A 57 10.52 -5.67 23.40
N LYS A 58 10.24 -4.63 24.20
CA LYS A 58 8.88 -4.33 24.67
C LYS A 58 7.98 -4.00 23.47
N ALA A 59 6.88 -4.72 23.35
CA ALA A 59 5.84 -4.45 22.36
C ALA A 59 5.29 -3.01 22.52
N VAL A 60 4.97 -2.39 21.40
CA VAL A 60 4.44 -1.02 21.33
C VAL A 60 2.93 -1.11 21.17
N PRO A 61 2.11 -0.47 22.04
CA PRO A 61 0.67 -0.39 21.80
C PRO A 61 0.38 0.19 20.41
N LEU A 62 -0.47 -0.45 19.63
CA LEU A 62 -0.77 -0.06 18.25
C LEU A 62 -1.29 1.37 18.17
N ALA A 63 -2.10 1.79 19.14
CA ALA A 63 -2.60 3.17 19.25
C ALA A 63 -1.50 4.22 19.46
N GLN A 64 -0.32 3.82 19.95
CA GLN A 64 0.84 4.69 20.14
C GLN A 64 1.87 4.56 19.00
N ALA A 65 1.73 3.55 18.14
CA ALA A 65 2.64 3.31 17.05
C ALA A 65 2.40 4.31 15.91
N LYS A 66 3.44 5.07 15.56
CA LYS A 66 3.40 5.93 14.36
C LYS A 66 3.61 5.07 13.12
N LEU A 67 2.53 4.55 12.57
CA LEU A 67 2.56 3.72 11.36
C LEU A 67 3.07 4.51 10.14
N ARG A 68 3.76 3.81 9.25
CA ARG A 68 4.31 4.32 7.99
C ARG A 68 3.66 3.56 6.84
N ALA A 69 3.77 4.07 5.61
CA ALA A 69 3.37 3.31 4.45
C ALA A 69 4.13 1.96 4.42
N PRO A 70 3.46 0.82 4.19
CA PRO A 70 4.07 -0.51 4.21
C PRO A 70 4.80 -0.81 2.89
N ILE A 71 5.63 0.13 2.45
CA ILE A 71 6.40 0.08 1.20
C ILE A 71 7.82 0.61 1.46
N ASP A 72 8.82 0.02 0.83
CA ASP A 72 10.21 0.45 0.89
C ASP A 72 10.61 1.14 -0.41
N GLN A 73 10.93 0.35 -1.43
CA GLN A 73 11.44 0.80 -2.73
C GLN A 73 10.52 0.45 -3.90
N GLN A 74 9.42 -0.27 -3.63
CA GLN A 74 8.52 -0.79 -4.65
C GLN A 74 7.76 0.33 -5.38
N GLU A 75 7.37 0.06 -6.62
CA GLU A 75 6.44 0.90 -7.36
C GLU A 75 5.00 0.62 -6.93
N VAL A 76 4.14 1.63 -7.07
CA VAL A 76 2.69 1.48 -6.93
C VAL A 76 2.06 1.66 -8.30
N TRP A 77 1.30 0.65 -8.71
CA TRP A 77 0.50 0.63 -9.93
C TRP A 77 -0.97 0.48 -9.57
N ALA A 78 -1.85 1.03 -10.40
CA ALA A 78 -3.29 0.94 -10.23
C ALA A 78 -3.96 0.37 -11.48
N ALA A 79 -5.11 -0.27 -11.28
CA ALA A 79 -5.90 -0.89 -12.33
C ALA A 79 -7.31 -0.30 -12.31
N GLY A 80 -7.62 0.51 -13.32
CA GLY A 80 -8.91 1.20 -13.41
C GLY A 80 -10.01 0.34 -14.03
N VAL A 81 -11.25 0.80 -13.84
CA VAL A 81 -12.48 0.21 -14.42
C VAL A 81 -12.66 -1.29 -14.10
N THR A 82 -12.21 -1.75 -12.94
CA THR A 82 -12.27 -3.16 -12.53
C THR A 82 -13.63 -3.60 -12.01
N TYR A 83 -14.49 -2.65 -11.61
CA TYR A 83 -15.85 -2.90 -11.13
C TYR A 83 -16.90 -2.29 -12.04
N LYS A 84 -18.03 -3.01 -12.23
CA LYS A 84 -19.19 -2.51 -13.00
C LYS A 84 -19.71 -1.15 -12.50
N ARG A 85 -19.69 -0.88 -11.20
CA ARG A 85 -20.11 0.41 -10.62
C ARG A 85 -19.10 1.53 -10.91
N SER A 86 -17.80 1.23 -10.90
CA SER A 86 -16.73 2.18 -11.27
C SER A 86 -16.88 2.61 -12.73
N LYS A 87 -17.19 1.66 -13.63
CA LYS A 87 -17.51 1.95 -15.03
C LYS A 87 -18.63 2.97 -15.20
N VAL A 88 -19.78 2.74 -14.55
CA VAL A 88 -20.95 3.63 -14.68
C VAL A 88 -20.64 5.03 -14.16
N ALA A 89 -20.00 5.13 -12.98
CA ALA A 89 -19.59 6.42 -12.43
C ALA A 89 -18.63 7.18 -13.38
N ARG A 90 -17.61 6.49 -13.93
CA ARG A 90 -16.68 7.08 -14.91
C ARG A 90 -17.38 7.62 -16.16
N MET A 91 -18.43 6.95 -16.64
CA MET A 91 -19.20 7.41 -17.80
C MET A 91 -20.04 8.65 -17.48
N GLU A 92 -20.66 8.70 -16.30
CA GLU A 92 -21.45 9.85 -15.85
C GLU A 92 -20.57 11.10 -15.59
N GLU A 93 -19.34 10.89 -15.10
CA GLU A 93 -18.38 11.96 -14.83
C GLU A 93 -17.71 12.54 -16.09
N SER A 94 -17.76 11.85 -17.24
CA SER A 94 -16.99 12.20 -18.44
C SER A 94 -17.83 12.21 -19.72
N GLU A 95 -18.41 13.36 -20.07
CA GLU A 95 -19.20 13.53 -21.31
C GLU A 95 -18.41 13.20 -22.60
N SER A 96 -17.10 13.47 -22.62
CA SER A 96 -16.23 13.25 -23.79
C SER A 96 -15.49 11.90 -23.80
N ALA A 97 -15.25 11.30 -22.62
CA ALA A 97 -14.45 10.08 -22.47
C ALA A 97 -15.25 8.82 -22.10
N ALA A 98 -16.58 8.91 -21.95
CA ALA A 98 -17.44 7.77 -21.66
C ALA A 98 -17.19 6.56 -22.59
N SER A 99 -16.94 6.81 -23.88
CA SER A 99 -16.64 5.77 -24.86
C SER A 99 -15.31 5.04 -24.65
N ALA A 100 -14.33 5.68 -23.99
CA ALA A 100 -13.02 5.08 -23.70
C ALA A 100 -13.12 4.07 -22.55
N TYR A 101 -13.82 4.42 -21.46
CA TYR A 101 -14.04 3.53 -20.32
C TYR A 101 -14.89 2.30 -20.69
N ASP A 102 -15.87 2.47 -21.58
CA ASP A 102 -16.63 1.35 -22.16
C ASP A 102 -15.72 0.35 -22.89
N ARG A 103 -14.80 0.86 -23.70
CA ARG A 103 -13.86 0.03 -24.48
C ARG A 103 -12.87 -0.69 -23.58
N VAL A 104 -12.34 -0.02 -22.55
CA VAL A 104 -11.45 -0.63 -21.57
C VAL A 104 -12.16 -1.77 -20.83
N TYR A 105 -13.40 -1.54 -20.38
CA TYR A 105 -14.14 -2.55 -19.63
C TYR A 105 -14.41 -3.84 -20.43
N ALA A 106 -14.62 -3.73 -21.74
CA ALA A 106 -14.86 -4.87 -22.62
C ALA A 106 -13.57 -5.47 -23.22
N SER A 107 -12.42 -4.83 -23.02
CA SER A 107 -11.14 -5.22 -23.61
C SER A 107 -10.49 -6.35 -22.82
N PRO A 108 -9.90 -7.37 -23.50
CA PRO A 108 -9.04 -8.35 -22.83
C PRO A 108 -7.79 -7.74 -22.17
N ARG A 109 -7.33 -6.58 -22.66
CA ARG A 109 -6.23 -5.81 -22.06
C ARG A 109 -6.80 -4.86 -21.01
N PRO A 110 -6.41 -4.98 -19.73
CA PRO A 110 -6.87 -4.08 -18.68
C PRO A 110 -6.19 -2.71 -18.77
N GLU A 111 -6.81 -1.71 -18.12
CA GLU A 111 -6.14 -0.46 -17.82
C GLU A 111 -5.15 -0.66 -16.67
N LEU A 112 -3.91 -0.22 -16.88
CA LEU A 112 -2.86 -0.18 -15.87
C LEU A 112 -2.13 1.16 -15.99
N PHE A 113 -1.91 1.82 -14.86
CA PHE A 113 -1.12 3.05 -14.82
C PHE A 113 -0.19 3.09 -13.61
N PHE A 114 0.97 3.72 -13.80
CA PHE A 114 1.90 3.99 -12.73
C PHE A 114 1.31 5.06 -11.81
N LYS A 115 1.13 4.73 -10.53
CA LYS A 115 0.53 5.66 -9.56
C LYS A 115 1.59 6.44 -8.79
N ALA A 116 2.57 5.75 -8.22
CA ALA A 116 3.50 6.41 -7.30
C ALA A 116 4.80 5.64 -7.08
N THR A 117 5.86 6.41 -6.86
CA THR A 117 7.08 5.98 -6.15
C THR A 117 6.87 6.00 -4.63
N PRO A 118 7.64 5.24 -3.83
CA PRO A 118 7.46 5.11 -2.38
C PRO A 118 7.35 6.42 -1.60
N HIS A 119 8.17 7.42 -1.92
CA HIS A 119 8.21 8.70 -1.22
C HIS A 119 6.96 9.59 -1.44
N ARG A 120 6.07 9.18 -2.35
CA ARG A 120 4.77 9.84 -2.60
C ARG A 120 3.60 9.11 -1.92
N VAL A 121 3.86 7.99 -1.24
CA VAL A 121 2.83 7.19 -0.56
C VAL A 121 2.67 7.66 0.89
N ALA A 122 1.44 7.94 1.28
CA ALA A 122 1.09 8.28 2.66
C ALA A 122 0.77 7.01 3.47
N GLY A 123 1.25 6.96 4.72
CA GLY A 123 0.90 5.89 5.66
C GLY A 123 -0.46 6.07 6.32
N HIS A 124 -0.84 5.13 7.17
CA HIS A 124 -2.08 5.23 7.96
C HIS A 124 -2.15 6.56 8.73
N LEU A 125 -3.27 7.27 8.60
CA LEU A 125 -3.54 8.60 9.19
C LEU A 125 -2.56 9.72 8.79
N ALA A 126 -1.64 9.47 7.86
CA ALA A 126 -0.80 10.52 7.31
C ALA A 126 -1.61 11.40 6.33
N PRO A 127 -1.30 12.71 6.24
CA PRO A 127 -2.01 13.60 5.34
C PRO A 127 -1.78 13.20 3.87
N VAL A 128 -2.86 13.10 3.12
CA VAL A 128 -2.81 13.08 1.65
C VAL A 128 -2.70 14.51 1.12
N ARG A 129 -2.15 14.67 -0.08
CA ARG A 129 -1.95 15.98 -0.70
C ARG A 129 -2.94 16.17 -1.84
N ILE A 130 -3.47 17.39 -1.95
CA ILE A 130 -4.30 17.85 -3.05
C ILE A 130 -3.45 18.76 -3.93
N ARG A 131 -3.59 18.63 -5.25
CA ARG A 131 -2.91 19.53 -6.18
C ARG A 131 -3.51 20.93 -6.07
N HIS A 132 -2.66 21.94 -6.13
CA HIS A 132 -3.09 23.34 -6.02
C HIS A 132 -4.05 23.80 -7.15
N ASP A 133 -4.00 23.12 -8.30
CA ASP A 133 -4.76 23.44 -9.50
C ASP A 133 -6.00 22.54 -9.70
N SER A 134 -6.32 21.68 -8.73
CA SER A 134 -7.51 20.82 -8.76
C SER A 134 -8.52 21.26 -7.72
N GLN A 135 -9.77 21.43 -8.14
CA GLN A 135 -10.93 21.76 -7.33
C GLN A 135 -11.80 20.52 -7.02
N TRP A 136 -11.66 19.43 -7.78
CA TRP A 136 -12.40 18.19 -7.55
C TRP A 136 -11.47 17.01 -7.31
N ASN A 137 -11.43 16.55 -6.06
CA ASN A 137 -10.55 15.45 -5.64
C ASN A 137 -11.34 14.38 -4.90
N VAL A 138 -11.11 13.12 -5.26
CA VAL A 138 -11.91 11.99 -4.75
C VAL A 138 -10.97 10.92 -4.21
N PRO A 139 -11.24 10.37 -3.01
CA PRO A 139 -10.61 9.14 -2.57
C PRO A 139 -11.19 7.94 -3.31
N GLU A 140 -10.32 7.03 -3.75
CA GLU A 140 -10.70 5.76 -4.36
C GLU A 140 -10.27 4.61 -3.43
N PRO A 141 -11.18 4.10 -2.58
CA PRO A 141 -10.85 3.01 -1.68
C PRO A 141 -10.69 1.69 -2.46
N GLU A 142 -9.52 1.07 -2.33
CA GLU A 142 -9.15 -0.09 -3.13
C GLU A 142 -8.54 -1.21 -2.27
N LEU A 143 -8.78 -2.46 -2.69
CA LEU A 143 -7.97 -3.59 -2.25
C LEU A 143 -6.65 -3.55 -3.01
N THR A 144 -5.53 -3.45 -2.30
CA THR A 144 -4.20 -3.41 -2.91
C THR A 144 -3.49 -4.74 -2.73
N LEU A 145 -2.96 -5.28 -3.82
CA LEU A 145 -2.14 -6.49 -3.83
C LEU A 145 -0.67 -6.10 -3.62
N VAL A 146 0.04 -6.85 -2.79
CA VAL A 146 1.49 -6.73 -2.64
C VAL A 146 2.14 -7.85 -3.43
N LEU A 147 2.97 -7.49 -4.40
CA LEU A 147 3.65 -8.42 -5.28
C LEU A 147 5.16 -8.45 -4.98
N ASN A 148 5.77 -9.63 -5.03
CA ASN A 148 7.23 -9.77 -5.02
C ASN A 148 7.79 -9.75 -6.45
N SER A 149 9.12 -9.83 -6.59
CA SER A 149 9.78 -9.79 -7.91
C SER A 149 9.44 -11.00 -8.81
N HIS A 150 8.97 -12.10 -8.21
CA HIS A 150 8.49 -13.30 -8.89
C HIS A 150 7.03 -13.22 -9.35
N LEU A 151 6.40 -12.04 -9.22
CA LEU A 151 4.99 -11.78 -9.56
C LEU A 151 3.99 -12.57 -8.71
N GLN A 152 4.40 -13.00 -7.51
CA GLN A 152 3.53 -13.70 -6.58
C GLN A 152 2.84 -12.68 -5.66
N ILE A 153 1.58 -12.97 -5.31
CA ILE A 153 0.87 -12.21 -4.27
C ILE A 153 1.40 -12.66 -2.91
N VAL A 154 2.14 -11.78 -2.25
CA VAL A 154 2.74 -12.01 -0.93
C VAL A 154 2.00 -11.30 0.20
N GLY A 155 0.97 -10.53 -0.15
CA GLY A 155 0.12 -9.89 0.83
C GLY A 155 -0.98 -9.02 0.22
N PHE A 156 -1.78 -8.45 1.12
CA PHE A 156 -2.86 -7.52 0.80
C PHE A 156 -2.77 -6.34 1.75
N THR A 157 -3.18 -5.17 1.27
CA THR A 157 -3.34 -3.97 2.10
C THR A 157 -4.52 -3.14 1.59
N ILE A 158 -4.84 -2.08 2.31
CA ILE A 158 -5.86 -1.10 1.92
C ILE A 158 -5.15 0.04 1.18
N GLY A 159 -5.66 0.38 0.00
CA GLY A 159 -5.21 1.50 -0.81
C GLY A 159 -6.24 2.62 -0.86
N ASN A 160 -5.75 3.84 -1.03
CA ASN A 160 -6.57 4.98 -1.44
C ASN A 160 -5.89 5.63 -2.65
N ASP A 161 -6.42 5.39 -3.84
CA ASP A 161 -5.96 6.05 -5.05
C ASP A 161 -6.54 7.47 -5.12
N MET A 162 -5.91 8.40 -4.39
CA MET A 162 -6.33 9.80 -4.39
C MET A 162 -6.18 10.42 -5.77
N SER A 163 -7.30 10.91 -6.31
CA SER A 163 -7.38 11.36 -7.70
C SER A 163 -8.01 12.74 -7.84
N SER A 164 -7.33 13.61 -8.59
CA SER A 164 -7.84 14.90 -9.05
C SER A 164 -8.65 14.67 -10.34
N ARG A 165 -9.97 14.81 -10.27
CA ARG A 165 -10.93 14.43 -11.32
C ARG A 165 -11.09 15.45 -12.43
N ASP A 166 -10.86 16.70 -12.08
CA ASP A 166 -11.02 17.85 -12.96
C ASP A 166 -9.76 18.18 -13.78
N ILE A 167 -8.74 17.31 -13.69
CA ILE A 167 -7.50 17.35 -14.50
C ILE A 167 -7.59 16.29 -15.58
#